data_AF-X6L6S8-F1
#
_entry.id   AF-X6L6S8-F1
#
_cell.length_a   1.000
_cell.length_b   1.000
_cell.length_c   1.000
_cell.angle_alpha   90.00
_cell.angle_beta   90.00
_cell.angle_gamma   90.00
#
_symmetry.space_group_name_H-M   'P 1'
#
loop_
_entity.id
_entity.type
_entity.pdbx_description
1 polymer ?
#
loop_
_entity_poly.entity_id
_entity_poly.type
_entity_poly.pdbx_seq_one_letter_code
_entity_poly.pdbx_strand_id
1 'polypeptide(L)' 'MSKELYDRIGALRGEIDRAEGAQREVLIDTLESAVMALEARGTPVPGWAKSRIAARREAEMEDRFDNMPI' A
#
# COMPACT_ATOMS: atom_id res chain seq x y z
N MET A 1 3.48 20.60 2.04
CA MET A 1 2.97 19.42 2.77
C MET A 1 2.21 18.42 1.91
N SER A 2 1.00 18.68 1.40
CA SER A 2 0.27 17.66 0.59
C SER A 2 1.00 17.25 -0.70
N LYS A 3 1.71 18.19 -1.34
CA LYS A 3 2.55 17.90 -2.52
C LYS A 3 3.71 16.95 -2.21
N GLU A 4 4.41 17.13 -1.09
CA GLU A 4 5.54 16.26 -0.71
C GLU A 4 5.07 14.83 -0.44
N LEU A 5 3.88 14.68 0.17
CA LEU A 5 3.29 13.38 0.43
C LEU A 5 2.85 12.69 -0.88
N TYR A 6 2.31 13.45 -1.83
CA TYR A 6 1.98 12.96 -3.17
C TYR A 6 3.24 12.54 -3.94
N ASP A 7 4.30 13.35 -3.91
CA ASP A 7 5.60 13.05 -4.51
C ASP A 7 6.22 11.79 -3.87
N ARG A 8 6.08 11.62 -2.54
CA ARG A 8 6.53 10.42 -1.82
C ARG A 8 5.76 9.18 -2.25
N ILE A 9 4.44 9.26 -2.40
CA ILE A 9 3.62 8.16 -2.95
C ILE A 9 4.07 7.81 -4.37
N GLY A 10 4.39 8.82 -5.20
CA GLY A 10 4.97 8.60 -6.51
C GLY A 10 6.30 7.81 -6.47
N ALA A 11 7.21 8.18 -5.56
CA ALA A 11 8.47 7.47 -5.37
C ALA A 11 8.28 6.04 -4.88
N LEU A 12 7.38 5.84 -3.91
CA LEU A 12 7.05 4.51 -3.37
C LEU A 12 6.61 3.53 -4.45
N ARG A 13 5.94 3.98 -5.51
CA ARG A 13 5.60 3.11 -6.65
C ARG A 13 6.83 2.42 -7.23
N GLY A 14 7.87 3.19 -7.53
CA GLY A 14 9.11 2.65 -8.11
C GLY A 14 9.89 1.79 -7.14
N GLU A 15 9.84 2.10 -5.84
CA GLU A 15 10.45 1.28 -4.79
C GLU A 15 9.71 -0.07 -4.66
N ILE A 16 8.37 -0.06 -4.61
CA ILE A 16 7.53 -1.26 -4.51
C ILE A 16 7.68 -2.17 -5.72
N ASP A 17 7.70 -1.60 -6.94
CA ASP A 17 7.82 -2.38 -8.17
C ASP A 17 9.20 -3.06 -8.30
N ARG A 18 10.22 -2.61 -7.56
CA ARG A 18 11.57 -3.20 -7.53
C ARG A 18 11.87 -4.05 -6.30
N ALA A 19 11.07 -3.92 -5.26
CA ALA A 19 11.25 -4.65 -4.01
C ALA A 19 10.54 -6.00 -4.07
N GLU A 20 11.07 -6.98 -3.35
CA GLU A 20 10.51 -8.32 -3.23
C GLU A 20 10.42 -8.76 -1.76
N GLY A 21 9.60 -9.77 -1.51
CA GLY A 21 9.42 -10.35 -0.17
C GLY A 21 9.12 -9.31 0.91
N ALA A 22 9.77 -9.46 2.06
CA ALA A 22 9.54 -8.61 3.23
C ALA A 22 9.79 -7.11 2.98
N GLN A 23 10.73 -6.75 2.09
CA GLN A 23 10.99 -5.35 1.78
C GLN A 23 9.80 -4.72 1.06
N ARG A 24 9.18 -5.46 0.14
CA ARG A 24 7.99 -5.01 -0.58
C ARG A 24 6.83 -4.76 0.38
N GLU A 25 6.63 -5.63 1.36
CA GLU A 25 5.57 -5.49 2.37
C GLU A 25 5.76 -4.22 3.22
N VAL A 26 6.97 -3.95 3.70
CA VAL A 26 7.27 -2.70 4.45
C VAL A 26 6.99 -1.44 3.62
N LEU A 27 7.28 -1.49 2.32
CA LEU A 27 7.00 -0.37 1.43
C LEU A 27 5.50 -0.20 1.18
N ILE A 28 4.73 -1.29 1.12
CA ILE A 28 3.27 -1.26 1.03
C ILE A 28 2.65 -0.71 2.33
N ASP A 29 3.16 -1.08 3.52
CA ASP A 29 2.75 -0.47 4.79
C ASP A 29 2.99 1.05 4.82
N THR A 30 4.14 1.46 4.30
CA THR A 30 4.50 2.87 4.19
C THR A 30 3.56 3.60 3.22
N LEU A 31 3.20 2.95 2.11
CA LEU A 31 2.23 3.46 1.14
C LEU A 31 0.86 3.63 1.79
N GLU A 32 0.38 2.64 2.55
CA GLU A 32 -0.90 2.70 3.26
C GLU A 32 -0.94 3.87 4.25
N SER A 33 0.13 4.06 5.03
CA SER A 33 0.25 5.19 5.95
C SER A 33 0.20 6.55 5.23
N ALA A 34 0.88 6.68 4.09
CA ALA A 34 0.87 7.89 3.28
C ALA A 34 -0.51 8.15 2.65
N VAL A 35 -1.20 7.09 2.20
CA VAL A 35 -2.56 7.16 1.67
C VAL A 35 -3.53 7.66 2.74
N MET A 36 -3.51 7.07 3.94
CA MET A 36 -4.36 7.52 5.06
C MET A 36 -4.12 8.99 5.41
N ALA A 37 -2.85 9.44 5.38
CA ALA A 37 -2.51 10.82 5.63
C ALA A 37 -3.00 11.79 4.54
N LEU A 38 -3.09 11.37 3.27
CA LEU A 38 -3.72 12.16 2.21
C LEU A 38 -5.25 12.21 2.37
N GLU A 39 -5.88 11.07 2.67
CA GLU A 39 -7.34 10.99 2.84
C GLU A 39 -7.81 11.81 4.04
N ALA A 40 -7.08 11.76 5.17
CA ALA A 40 -7.36 12.59 6.35
C ALA A 40 -7.30 14.11 6.04
N ARG A 41 -6.60 14.49 4.98
CA ARG A 41 -6.48 15.89 4.51
C ARG A 41 -7.46 16.21 3.38
N GLY A 42 -8.36 15.29 3.02
CA GLY A 42 -9.28 15.42 1.89
C GLY A 42 -8.59 15.48 0.53
N THR A 43 -7.33 15.04 0.45
CA THR A 43 -6.57 15.06 -0.81
C THR A 43 -6.83 13.77 -1.60
N PRO A 44 -7.11 13.85 -2.91
CA PRO A 44 -7.31 12.67 -3.73
C PRO A 44 -6.08 11.76 -3.75
N VAL A 45 -6.31 10.48 -3.56
CA VAL A 45 -5.27 9.44 -3.59
C VAL A 45 -5.22 8.82 -4.98
N PRO A 46 -4.02 8.52 -5.53
CA PRO A 46 -3.90 7.81 -6.80
C PRO A 46 -4.58 6.43 -6.77
N GLY A 47 -5.36 6.10 -7.80
CA GLY A 47 -6.09 4.82 -7.87
C GLY A 47 -5.18 3.59 -7.76
N TRP A 48 -3.99 3.64 -8.37
CA TRP A 48 -3.01 2.56 -8.28
C TRP A 48 -2.58 2.26 -6.85
N ALA A 49 -2.49 3.28 -5.97
CA ALA A 49 -2.06 3.09 -4.59
C ALA A 49 -3.12 2.30 -3.80
N LYS A 50 -4.40 2.64 -4.00
CA LYS A 50 -5.52 1.90 -3.42
C LYS A 50 -5.57 0.45 -3.93
N SER A 51 -5.35 0.24 -5.23
CA SER A 51 -5.32 -1.10 -5.81
C SER A 51 -4.20 -1.97 -5.23
N ARG A 52 -3.01 -1.40 -4.95
CA ARG A 52 -1.92 -2.15 -4.32
C ARG A 52 -2.23 -2.56 -2.88
N ILE A 53 -2.81 -1.65 -2.10
CA ILE A 53 -3.22 -1.94 -0.72
C ILE A 53 -4.31 -3.00 -0.70
N ALA A 54 -5.29 -2.91 -1.60
CA ALA A 54 -6.36 -3.90 -1.74
C ALA A 54 -5.81 -5.29 -2.10
N ALA A 55 -4.93 -5.37 -3.09
CA ALA A 55 -4.32 -6.63 -3.52
C ALA A 55 -3.51 -7.31 -2.39
N ARG A 56 -2.83 -6.54 -1.53
CA ARG A 56 -2.16 -7.09 -0.34
C ARG A 56 -3.18 -7.68 0.65
N ARG A 57 -4.23 -6.93 0.98
CA ARG A 57 -5.26 -7.38 1.93
C ARG A 57 -5.98 -8.63 1.44
N GLU A 58 -6.19 -8.76 0.13
CA GLU A 58 -6.75 -9.97 -0.48
C GLU A 58 -5.81 -11.17 -0.31
N ALA A 59 -4.51 -11.01 -0.59
CA ALA A 59 -3.51 -12.06 -0.38
C ALA A 59 -3.43 -12.50 1.10
N GLU A 60 -3.46 -11.56 2.04
CA GLU A 60 -3.48 -11.87 3.48
C GLU A 60 -4.76 -12.60 3.93
N MET A 61 -5.89 -12.33 3.28
CA MET A 61 -7.13 -13.06 3.55
C MET A 61 -7.04 -14.48 3.02
N GLU A 62 -6.52 -14.69 1.80
CA GLU A 62 -6.34 -16.02 1.20
C GLU A 62 -5.44 -16.91 2.06
N ASP A 63 -4.30 -16.39 2.53
CA ASP A 63 -3.40 -17.09 3.46
C ASP A 63 -4.06 -17.48 4.79
N ARG A 64 -5.07 -16.72 5.24
CA ARG A 64 -5.82 -17.00 6.47
C ARG A 64 -6.90 -18.06 6.28
N PHE A 65 -7.51 -18.14 5.10
CA PHE A 65 -8.53 -19.15 4.82
C PHE A 65 -7.94 -20.55 4.64
N ASP A 66 -6.72 -20.66 4.08
CA ASP A 66 -6.01 -21.94 3.92
C ASP A 66 -5.57 -22.58 5.25
N ASN A 67 -5.58 -21.83 6.35
CA ASN A 67 -5.21 -22.30 7.69
C ASN A 67 -6.39 -22.65 8.60
N MET A 68 -7.63 -22.71 8.07
CA MET A 68 -8.76 -23.22 8.83
C MET A 68 -8.73 -24.76 8.87
N PRO A 69 -8.59 -25.41 10.04
CA PRO A 69 -8.79 -26.85 10.13
C PRO A 69 -10.27 -27.16 9.87
N ILE A 70 -10.52 -28.05 8.91
CA ILE A 70 -11.81 -28.73 8.74
C ILE A 70 -12.14 -29.63 9.93
#